data_AF-A0A1J1AC23-F1
#
_entry.id   AF-A0A1J1AC23-F1
#
_cell.length_a   1.000
_cell.length_b   1.000
_cell.length_c   1.000
_cell.angle_alpha   90.00
_cell.angle_beta   90.00
_cell.angle_gamma   90.00
#
_symmetry.space_group_name_H-M   'P 1'
#
loop_
_entity.id
_entity.type
_entity.pdbx_description
1 polymer ?
#
loop_
_entity_poly.entity_id
_entity_poly.type
_entity_poly.pdbx_seq_one_letter_code
_entity_poly.pdbx_strand_id
1 'polypeptide(L)'
;MPAYPDLDELDKLWPDEGYAVIIEDEWKPPDSDDFVNILSKFSEPDFHLPKPKEGYSYWVHDADGNRYFREDWKKYKMMNSLTKAIQNVRDKEDVQKTLSDLKETGQHRWKRDDAMWFELVLSLATQGSSRGAQLVIDENDNIVQERYEQVSFETIDQMSPENRHEKIKPVLLDANVSYHNKKTEALIENFGLVKQDHGDPKGLKEEYRQKDSANEKIKFLKKFKLIGPKYARNIGMDLYHPDFRNYIAIDSRIKNIFEMIGFDYEGYSYEEQEEFLKSIADDLEIEPWELDRILYNYENEIKAEL
;
A
#
# COMPACT_ATOMS: atom_id res chain seq x y z
N MET A 1 -34.03 -35.88 19.14
CA MET A 1 -32.90 -34.95 18.92
C MET A 1 -33.03 -33.89 20.00
N PRO A 2 -32.01 -33.62 20.81
CA PRO A 2 -32.07 -32.49 21.74
C PRO A 2 -32.35 -31.23 20.92
N ALA A 3 -33.42 -30.52 21.28
CA ALA A 3 -33.76 -29.28 20.62
C ALA A 3 -32.73 -28.23 21.05
N TYR A 4 -32.24 -27.45 20.09
CA TYR A 4 -31.53 -26.21 20.43
C TYR A 4 -32.46 -25.32 21.28
N PRO A 5 -31.90 -24.45 22.15
CA PRO A 5 -32.70 -23.50 22.91
C PRO A 5 -33.58 -22.67 21.97
N ASP A 6 -34.70 -22.19 22.50
CA ASP A 6 -35.70 -21.45 21.73
C ASP A 6 -35.03 -20.29 20.96
N LEU A 7 -35.40 -20.11 19.69
CA LEU A 7 -34.79 -19.07 18.84
C LEU A 7 -35.02 -17.67 19.44
N ASP A 8 -36.15 -17.47 20.12
CA ASP A 8 -36.50 -16.23 20.81
C ASP A 8 -35.57 -15.94 22.02
N GLU A 9 -34.87 -16.94 22.56
CA GLU A 9 -33.86 -16.76 23.61
C GLU A 9 -32.47 -16.47 23.05
N LEU A 10 -32.17 -16.97 21.85
CA LEU A 10 -30.92 -16.65 21.15
C LEU A 10 -30.90 -15.21 20.65
N ASP A 11 -32.05 -14.63 20.27
CA ASP A 11 -32.15 -13.22 19.90
C ASP A 11 -31.77 -12.28 21.06
N LYS A 12 -31.97 -12.69 22.32
CA LYS A 12 -31.57 -11.90 23.51
C LYS A 12 -30.05 -11.87 23.75
N LEU A 13 -29.30 -12.73 23.07
CA LEU A 13 -27.84 -12.76 23.15
C LEU A 13 -27.18 -11.67 22.30
N TRP A 14 -27.91 -11.15 21.31
CA TRP A 14 -27.44 -10.04 20.49
C TRP A 14 -27.58 -8.73 21.27
N PRO A 15 -26.52 -7.90 21.32
CA PRO A 15 -26.62 -6.59 21.94
C PRO A 15 -27.42 -5.65 21.04
N ASP A 16 -28.24 -4.77 21.62
CA ASP A 16 -28.91 -3.70 20.85
C ASP A 16 -27.90 -2.65 20.33
N GLU A 17 -26.79 -2.47 21.05
CA GLU A 17 -25.68 -1.57 20.72
C GLU A 17 -24.34 -2.15 21.16
N GLY A 18 -23.27 -1.89 20.40
CA GLY A 18 -21.92 -2.34 20.71
C GLY A 18 -21.76 -3.85 20.52
N TYR A 19 -21.20 -4.52 21.52
CA TYR A 19 -20.78 -5.92 21.43
C TYR A 19 -21.12 -6.71 22.70
N ALA A 20 -21.33 -8.01 22.54
CA ALA A 20 -21.49 -8.97 23.63
C ALA A 20 -20.54 -10.16 23.46
N VAL A 21 -19.87 -10.57 24.53
CA VAL A 21 -19.13 -11.83 24.56
C VAL A 21 -20.06 -12.92 25.05
N ILE A 22 -20.25 -13.94 24.23
CA ILE A 22 -21.07 -15.10 24.52
C ILE A 22 -20.15 -16.26 24.86
N ILE A 23 -20.49 -17.00 25.92
CA ILE A 23 -19.82 -18.23 26.32
C ILE A 23 -20.79 -19.40 26.20
N GLU A 24 -20.32 -20.49 25.62
CA GLU A 24 -21.04 -21.75 25.47
C GLU A 24 -20.32 -22.82 26.30
N ASP A 25 -21.05 -23.48 27.22
CA ASP A 25 -20.53 -24.56 28.07
C ASP A 25 -20.85 -25.92 27.44
N GLU A 26 -19.86 -26.49 26.75
CA GLU A 26 -20.00 -27.73 25.97
C GLU A 26 -20.21 -28.97 26.85
N TRP A 27 -20.01 -28.85 28.17
CA TRP A 27 -20.29 -29.92 29.13
C TRP A 27 -21.77 -29.98 29.50
N LYS A 28 -22.56 -28.95 29.17
CA LYS A 28 -23.99 -28.89 29.44
C LYS A 28 -24.80 -29.37 28.23
N PRO A 29 -25.97 -29.99 28.45
CA PRO A 29 -26.91 -30.27 27.38
C PRO A 29 -27.35 -28.98 26.67
N PRO A 30 -27.57 -28.98 25.34
CA PRO A 30 -28.00 -27.80 24.61
C PRO A 30 -29.31 -27.18 25.10
N ASP A 31 -30.18 -27.99 25.71
CA ASP A 31 -31.46 -27.59 26.31
C ASP A 31 -31.33 -27.06 27.75
N SER A 32 -30.11 -26.89 28.26
CA SER A 32 -29.88 -26.27 29.57
C SER A 32 -29.93 -24.74 29.47
N ASP A 33 -30.67 -24.10 30.38
CA ASP A 33 -30.74 -22.62 30.50
C ASP A 33 -29.36 -21.94 30.66
N ASP A 34 -28.37 -22.67 31.17
CA ASP A 34 -26.99 -22.17 31.34
C ASP A 34 -26.04 -22.62 30.21
N PHE A 35 -26.55 -23.27 29.16
CA PHE A 35 -25.72 -23.75 28.04
C PHE A 35 -25.02 -22.59 27.33
N VAL A 36 -25.70 -21.46 27.18
CA VAL A 36 -25.18 -20.23 26.57
C VAL A 36 -25.42 -19.04 27.51
N ASN A 37 -24.38 -18.24 27.75
CA ASN A 37 -24.46 -17.07 28.63
C ASN A 37 -23.75 -15.85 28.03
N ILE A 38 -24.26 -14.65 28.34
CA ILE A 38 -23.54 -13.40 28.08
C ILE A 38 -22.51 -13.20 29.19
N LEU A 39 -21.23 -13.26 28.83
CA LEU A 39 -20.13 -13.04 29.76
C LEU A 39 -19.88 -11.54 30.02
N SER A 40 -20.00 -10.71 28.98
CA SER A 40 -19.73 -9.27 29.05
C SER A 40 -20.43 -8.52 27.91
N LYS A 41 -20.71 -7.23 28.11
CA LYS A 41 -21.14 -6.28 27.08
C LYS A 41 -20.23 -5.06 27.08
N PHE A 42 -19.93 -4.49 25.91
CA PHE A 42 -19.02 -3.36 25.77
C PHE A 42 -19.32 -2.56 24.50
N SER A 43 -18.96 -1.28 24.49
CA SER A 43 -19.26 -0.37 23.39
C SER A 43 -18.16 -0.30 22.32
N GLU A 44 -16.92 -0.64 22.69
CA GLU A 44 -15.74 -0.49 21.83
C GLU A 44 -15.06 -1.85 21.60
N PRO A 45 -14.56 -2.14 20.39
CA PRO A 45 -13.96 -3.43 20.08
C PRO A 45 -12.52 -3.55 20.62
N ASP A 46 -12.25 -3.12 21.85
CA ASP A 46 -10.95 -3.28 22.51
C ASP A 46 -10.89 -4.53 23.41
N PHE A 47 -12.05 -5.12 23.73
CA PHE A 47 -12.17 -6.23 24.67
C PHE A 47 -11.27 -7.44 24.33
N HIS A 48 -10.55 -7.93 25.34
CA HIS A 48 -9.73 -9.13 25.23
C HIS A 48 -10.52 -10.36 25.67
N LEU A 49 -10.74 -11.28 24.73
CA LEU A 49 -11.40 -12.55 25.03
C LEU A 49 -10.61 -13.33 26.11
N PRO A 50 -11.28 -13.94 27.10
CA PRO A 50 -10.65 -14.78 28.13
C PRO A 50 -9.78 -15.87 27.51
N LYS A 51 -8.85 -16.46 28.26
CA LYS A 51 -8.07 -17.60 27.73
C LYS A 51 -9.00 -18.78 27.40
N PRO A 52 -8.75 -19.52 26.30
CA PRO A 52 -9.50 -20.75 26.02
C PRO A 52 -9.50 -21.68 27.23
N LYS A 53 -10.65 -22.26 27.54
CA LYS A 53 -10.83 -23.22 28.62
C LYS A 53 -11.51 -24.46 28.02
N GLU A 54 -11.08 -25.63 28.43
CA GLU A 54 -11.60 -26.90 27.91
C GLU A 54 -13.12 -27.02 28.13
N GLY A 55 -13.84 -27.35 27.05
CA GLY A 55 -15.30 -27.39 26.96
C GLY A 55 -16.00 -26.05 27.12
N TYR A 56 -15.31 -24.95 26.82
CA TYR A 56 -15.93 -23.64 26.66
C TYR A 56 -15.58 -23.02 25.32
N SER A 57 -16.61 -22.62 24.58
CA SER A 57 -16.49 -21.83 23.36
C SER A 57 -16.84 -20.37 23.62
N TYR A 58 -16.13 -19.45 22.98
CA TYR A 58 -16.30 -18.00 23.15
C TYR A 58 -16.57 -17.34 21.81
N TRP A 59 -17.54 -16.44 21.80
CA TRP A 59 -18.02 -15.73 20.62
C TRP A 59 -18.14 -14.26 20.93
N VAL A 60 -17.95 -13.40 19.95
CA VAL A 60 -18.35 -11.99 20.04
C VAL A 60 -19.47 -11.74 19.05
N HIS A 61 -20.53 -11.11 19.52
CA HIS A 61 -21.69 -10.70 18.73
C HIS A 61 -21.71 -9.18 18.71
N ASP A 62 -21.83 -8.55 17.53
CA ASP A 62 -22.08 -7.10 17.41
C ASP A 62 -23.57 -6.78 17.20
N ALA A 63 -23.95 -5.52 17.30
CA ALA A 63 -25.35 -5.12 17.14
C ALA A 63 -25.92 -5.35 15.73
N ASP A 64 -25.07 -5.55 14.73
CA ASP A 64 -25.46 -5.75 13.34
C ASP A 64 -25.73 -7.24 13.00
N GLY A 65 -25.59 -8.14 13.98
CA GLY A 65 -25.84 -9.56 13.79
C GLY A 65 -24.61 -10.35 13.32
N ASN A 66 -23.40 -9.77 13.38
CA ASN A 66 -22.17 -10.49 13.03
C ASN A 66 -21.60 -11.24 14.23
N ARG A 67 -21.21 -12.49 13.99
CA ARG A 67 -20.60 -13.38 14.98
C ARG A 67 -19.13 -13.59 14.65
N TYR A 68 -18.28 -13.32 15.61
CA TYR A 68 -16.84 -13.46 15.50
C TYR A 68 -16.35 -14.61 16.39
N PHE A 69 -15.60 -15.54 15.80
CA PHE A 69 -14.76 -16.47 16.57
C PHE A 69 -13.55 -15.72 17.10
N ARG A 70 -12.77 -16.35 17.99
CA ARG A 70 -11.59 -15.70 18.60
C ARG A 70 -10.61 -15.08 17.60
N GLU A 71 -10.27 -15.81 16.55
CA GLU A 71 -9.30 -15.32 15.56
C GLU A 71 -9.91 -14.23 14.67
N ASP A 72 -11.18 -14.37 14.28
CA ASP A 72 -11.92 -13.33 13.55
C ASP A 72 -12.05 -12.05 14.38
N TRP A 73 -12.34 -12.18 15.67
CA TRP A 73 -12.43 -11.05 16.60
C TRP A 73 -11.08 -10.33 16.70
N LYS A 74 -9.97 -11.06 16.86
CA LYS A 74 -8.64 -10.44 16.84
C LYS A 74 -8.43 -9.66 15.55
N LYS A 75 -8.71 -10.27 14.39
CA LYS A 75 -8.56 -9.61 13.09
C LYS A 75 -9.42 -8.35 12.99
N TYR A 76 -10.68 -8.44 13.40
CA TYR A 76 -11.61 -7.32 13.45
C TYR A 76 -11.07 -6.17 14.32
N LYS A 77 -10.57 -6.46 15.52
CA LYS A 77 -9.97 -5.44 16.40
C LYS A 77 -8.80 -4.71 15.75
N MET A 78 -7.90 -5.46 15.12
CA MET A 78 -6.73 -4.89 14.43
C MET A 78 -7.15 -3.99 13.26
N MET A 79 -8.10 -4.47 12.45
CA MET A 79 -8.66 -3.74 11.32
C MET A 79 -9.37 -2.46 11.78
N ASN A 80 -10.25 -2.56 12.78
CA ASN A 80 -10.97 -1.41 13.33
C ASN A 80 -10.01 -0.39 13.96
N SER A 81 -8.98 -0.83 14.70
CA SER A 81 -7.98 0.07 15.29
C SER A 81 -7.28 0.92 14.22
N LEU A 82 -6.75 0.26 13.18
CA LEU A 82 -6.08 0.97 12.08
C LEU A 82 -7.05 1.85 11.28
N THR A 83 -8.27 1.37 11.03
CA THR A 83 -9.31 2.13 10.32
C THR A 83 -9.66 3.41 11.08
N LYS A 84 -9.88 3.33 12.40
CA LYS A 84 -10.14 4.49 13.25
C LYS A 84 -8.96 5.47 13.27
N ALA A 85 -7.72 4.97 13.38
CA ALA A 85 -6.53 5.81 13.33
C ALA A 85 -6.43 6.58 12.00
N ILE A 86 -6.65 5.90 10.87
CA ILE A 86 -6.65 6.54 9.55
C ILE A 86 -7.78 7.56 9.43
N GLN A 87 -8.99 7.22 9.91
CA GLN A 87 -10.12 8.14 9.88
C GLN A 87 -9.84 9.40 10.71
N ASN A 88 -9.27 9.25 11.91
CA ASN A 88 -8.88 10.39 12.74
C ASN A 88 -7.86 11.29 12.04
N VAL A 89 -6.89 10.71 11.33
CA VAL A 89 -5.93 11.48 10.53
C VAL A 89 -6.62 12.20 9.38
N ARG A 90 -7.55 11.54 8.67
CA ARG A 90 -8.36 12.16 7.60
C ARG A 90 -9.19 13.34 8.10
N ASP A 91 -9.67 13.28 9.34
CA ASP A 91 -10.49 14.32 9.94
C ASP A 91 -9.66 15.51 10.45
N LYS A 92 -8.38 15.28 10.80
CA LYS A 92 -7.47 16.30 11.35
C LYS A 92 -6.60 16.98 10.30
N GLU A 93 -6.20 16.24 9.27
CA GLU A 93 -5.26 16.68 8.24
C GLU A 93 -5.95 16.91 6.90
N ASP A 94 -5.34 17.71 6.03
CA ASP A 94 -5.85 17.93 4.66
C ASP A 94 -5.47 16.79 3.70
N VAL A 95 -5.86 15.56 4.08
CA VAL A 95 -5.55 14.33 3.34
C VAL A 95 -6.11 14.39 1.92
N GLN A 96 -7.32 14.92 1.75
CA GLN A 96 -7.98 15.01 0.46
C GLN A 96 -7.22 15.90 -0.52
N LYS A 97 -6.67 17.03 -0.06
CA LYS A 97 -5.81 17.86 -0.88
C LYS A 97 -4.53 17.13 -1.27
N THR A 98 -3.82 16.51 -0.33
CA THR A 98 -2.61 15.73 -0.63
C THR A 98 -2.86 14.64 -1.67
N LEU A 99 -3.94 13.87 -1.51
CA LEU A 99 -4.30 12.83 -2.48
C LEU A 99 -4.63 13.41 -3.86
N SER A 100 -5.36 14.53 -3.90
CA SER A 100 -5.69 15.22 -5.15
C SER A 100 -4.43 15.72 -5.86
N ASP A 101 -3.52 16.35 -5.12
CA ASP A 101 -2.24 16.87 -5.62
C ASP A 101 -1.37 15.71 -6.20
N LEU A 102 -1.31 14.57 -5.50
CA LEU A 102 -0.58 13.37 -5.98
C LEU A 102 -1.20 12.77 -7.25
N LYS A 103 -2.54 12.67 -7.31
CA LYS A 103 -3.25 12.18 -8.51
C LYS A 103 -3.02 13.10 -9.69
N GLU A 104 -3.15 14.40 -9.50
CA GLU A 104 -2.92 15.40 -10.55
C GLU A 104 -1.47 15.35 -11.04
N THR A 105 -0.51 15.27 -10.12
CA THR A 105 0.91 15.14 -10.45
C THR A 105 1.18 13.91 -11.32
N GLY A 106 0.68 12.73 -10.90
CA GLY A 106 0.86 11.49 -11.66
C GLY A 106 0.22 11.55 -13.05
N GLN A 107 -1.00 12.07 -13.14
CA GLN A 107 -1.70 12.26 -14.41
C GLN A 107 -1.01 13.29 -15.31
N HIS A 108 -0.45 14.36 -14.74
CA HIS A 108 0.30 15.37 -15.48
C HIS A 108 1.59 14.78 -16.05
N ARG A 109 2.37 14.05 -15.23
CA ARG A 109 3.56 13.31 -15.67
C ARG A 109 3.19 12.32 -16.78
N TRP A 110 2.10 11.57 -16.62
CA TRP A 110 1.63 10.62 -17.63
C TRP A 110 1.24 11.26 -18.97
N LYS A 111 0.89 12.55 -19.04
CA LYS A 111 0.58 13.22 -20.32
C LYS A 111 1.81 13.43 -21.20
N ARG A 112 3.02 13.49 -20.62
CA ARG A 112 4.27 13.73 -21.35
C ARG A 112 4.60 12.59 -22.31
N ASP A 113 5.18 12.91 -23.47
CA ASP A 113 5.61 11.87 -24.44
C ASP A 113 6.76 11.02 -23.88
N ASP A 114 7.59 11.58 -23.02
CA ASP A 114 8.74 10.94 -22.38
C ASP A 114 8.47 10.39 -20.98
N ALA A 115 7.20 10.30 -20.56
CA ALA A 115 6.81 9.94 -19.19
C ALA A 115 7.55 8.71 -18.65
N MET A 116 7.67 7.65 -19.47
CA MET A 116 8.36 6.43 -19.06
C MET A 116 9.87 6.63 -18.89
N TRP A 117 10.51 7.44 -19.74
CA TRP A 117 11.93 7.77 -19.59
C TRP A 117 12.14 8.61 -18.31
N PHE A 118 11.30 9.62 -18.09
CA PHE A 118 11.30 10.42 -16.86
C PHE A 118 11.21 9.54 -15.60
N GLU A 119 10.26 8.61 -15.56
CA GLU A 119 10.07 7.72 -14.40
C GLU A 119 11.22 6.72 -14.21
N LEU A 120 11.86 6.26 -15.28
CA LEU A 120 13.09 5.45 -15.20
C LEU A 120 14.23 6.26 -14.56
N VAL A 121 14.41 7.52 -14.97
CA VAL A 121 15.41 8.43 -14.39
C VAL A 121 15.11 8.69 -12.92
N LEU A 122 13.87 9.05 -12.56
CA LEU A 122 13.46 9.33 -11.20
C LEU A 122 13.62 8.11 -10.27
N SER A 123 13.19 6.93 -10.73
CA SER A 123 13.34 5.66 -10.00
C SER A 123 14.81 5.31 -9.76
N LEU A 124 15.66 5.47 -10.77
CA LEU A 124 17.10 5.30 -10.62
C LEU A 124 17.67 6.30 -9.63
N ALA A 125 17.32 7.58 -9.73
CA ALA A 125 17.87 8.63 -8.88
C ALA A 125 17.55 8.39 -7.40
N THR A 126 16.32 7.99 -7.09
CA THR A 126 15.82 7.78 -5.72
C THR A 126 16.23 6.45 -5.09
N GLN A 127 16.74 5.50 -5.88
CA GLN A 127 17.13 4.19 -5.34
C GLN A 127 18.25 4.30 -4.30
N GLY A 128 17.94 3.99 -3.04
CA GLY A 128 18.87 4.06 -1.91
C GLY A 128 18.92 5.41 -1.20
N SER A 129 18.33 6.46 -1.76
CA SER A 129 18.16 7.77 -1.09
C SER A 129 17.14 8.62 -1.84
N SER A 130 16.08 9.07 -1.15
CA SER A 130 15.08 9.99 -1.72
C SER A 130 15.68 11.33 -2.17
N ARG A 131 16.81 11.75 -1.59
CA ARG A 131 17.48 13.02 -1.97
C ARG A 131 17.88 13.07 -3.44
N GLY A 132 18.09 11.92 -4.09
CA GLY A 132 18.39 11.87 -5.52
C GLY A 132 17.26 12.38 -6.41
N ALA A 133 16.02 12.44 -5.91
CA ALA A 133 14.87 13.02 -6.61
C ALA A 133 15.13 14.44 -7.12
N GLN A 134 15.96 15.22 -6.39
CA GLN A 134 16.33 16.59 -6.75
C GLN A 134 16.96 16.72 -8.16
N LEU A 135 17.41 15.60 -8.74
CA LEU A 135 17.89 15.52 -10.12
C LEU A 135 16.81 15.96 -11.13
N VAL A 136 15.53 15.73 -10.84
CA VAL A 136 14.45 15.94 -11.81
C VAL A 136 13.23 16.66 -11.24
N ILE A 137 13.05 16.67 -9.91
CA ILE A 137 11.92 17.33 -9.25
C ILE A 137 12.38 18.22 -8.08
N ASP A 138 11.54 19.18 -7.69
CA ASP A 138 11.73 20.00 -6.48
C ASP A 138 11.09 19.34 -5.23
N GLU A 139 11.15 20.03 -4.09
CA GLU A 139 10.54 19.59 -2.83
C GLU A 139 9.00 19.50 -2.87
N ASN A 140 8.36 20.07 -3.90
CA ASN A 140 6.92 20.04 -4.12
C ASN A 140 6.54 19.11 -5.29
N ASP A 141 7.43 18.19 -5.67
CA ASP A 141 7.22 17.21 -6.75
C ASP A 141 7.07 17.83 -8.17
N ASN A 142 7.37 19.12 -8.34
CA ASN A 142 7.34 19.76 -9.66
C ASN A 142 8.58 19.41 -10.46
N ILE A 143 8.43 19.17 -11.76
CA ILE A 143 9.56 18.89 -12.64
C ILE A 143 10.45 20.13 -12.79
N VAL A 144 11.71 20.00 -12.40
CA VAL A 144 12.72 21.04 -12.61
C VAL A 144 13.39 20.79 -13.97
N GLN A 145 12.80 21.38 -15.01
CA GLN A 145 13.18 21.13 -16.41
C GLN A 145 14.69 21.29 -16.66
N GLU A 146 15.32 22.33 -16.13
CA GLU A 146 16.76 22.60 -16.29
C GLU A 146 17.67 21.48 -15.72
N ARG A 147 17.21 20.79 -14.68
CA ARG A 147 17.95 19.66 -14.09
C ARG A 147 17.67 18.37 -14.86
N TYR A 148 16.40 18.13 -15.19
CA TYR A 148 15.99 16.97 -15.96
C TYR A 148 16.64 16.94 -17.37
N GLU A 149 16.74 18.08 -18.04
CA GLU A 149 17.32 18.20 -19.39
C GLU A 149 18.73 17.63 -19.49
N GLN A 150 19.52 17.67 -18.40
CA GLN A 150 20.88 17.14 -18.36
C GLN A 150 20.95 15.61 -18.53
N VAL A 151 19.83 14.92 -18.25
CA VAL A 151 19.67 13.46 -18.36
C VAL A 151 18.45 13.06 -19.19
N SER A 152 17.86 14.01 -19.92
CA SER A 152 16.79 13.74 -20.89
C SER A 152 17.27 12.81 -21.99
N PHE A 153 16.35 12.11 -22.63
CA PHE A 153 16.68 11.15 -23.67
C PHE A 153 17.36 11.86 -24.86
N GLU A 154 16.83 13.02 -25.24
CA GLU A 154 17.32 13.87 -26.31
C GLU A 154 18.75 14.33 -26.04
N THR A 155 19.05 14.77 -24.82
CA THR A 155 20.40 15.21 -24.45
C THR A 155 21.40 14.06 -24.52
N ILE A 156 21.03 12.86 -24.06
CA ILE A 156 21.92 11.67 -24.14
C ILE A 156 22.10 11.19 -25.58
N ASP A 157 21.07 11.29 -26.42
CA ASP A 157 21.13 10.93 -27.85
C ASP A 157 22.09 11.83 -28.64
N GLN A 158 22.20 13.11 -28.25
CA GLN A 158 23.15 14.06 -28.84
C GLN A 158 24.61 13.85 -28.37
N MET A 159 24.85 13.07 -27.32
CA MET A 159 26.21 12.74 -26.87
C MET A 159 26.80 11.60 -27.72
N SER A 160 28.09 11.71 -28.04
CA SER A 160 28.82 10.55 -28.57
C SER A 160 28.90 9.45 -27.50
N PRO A 161 28.84 8.15 -27.87
CA PRO A 161 28.84 7.04 -26.92
C PRO A 161 29.99 7.09 -25.91
N GLU A 162 31.17 7.51 -26.34
CA GLU A 162 32.39 7.57 -25.53
C GLU A 162 32.32 8.65 -24.44
N ASN A 163 31.54 9.71 -24.68
CA ASN A 163 31.42 10.85 -23.78
C ASN A 163 30.28 10.72 -22.77
N ARG A 164 29.33 9.79 -22.97
CA ARG A 164 28.14 9.67 -22.13
C ARG A 164 28.49 9.46 -20.66
N HIS A 165 29.41 8.55 -20.38
CA HIS A 165 29.79 8.25 -19.00
C HIS A 165 30.44 9.46 -18.31
N GLU A 166 31.37 10.14 -18.98
CA GLU A 166 32.06 11.32 -18.45
C GLU A 166 31.09 12.48 -18.19
N LYS A 167 30.07 12.66 -19.04
CA LYS A 167 29.10 13.76 -18.92
C LYS A 167 27.98 13.49 -17.92
N ILE A 168 27.46 12.26 -17.86
CA ILE A 168 26.31 11.91 -17.00
C ILE A 168 26.74 11.75 -15.53
N LYS A 169 27.92 11.15 -15.29
CA LYS A 169 28.37 10.85 -13.92
C LYS A 169 28.41 12.09 -13.00
N PRO A 170 28.98 13.24 -13.40
CA PRO A 170 28.98 14.44 -12.57
C PRO A 170 27.57 14.94 -12.25
N VAL A 171 26.65 14.90 -13.22
CA VAL A 171 25.25 15.32 -13.03
C VAL A 171 24.57 14.50 -11.93
N LEU A 172 24.75 13.17 -11.94
CA LEU A 172 24.22 12.29 -10.89
C LEU A 172 24.88 12.56 -9.53
N LEU A 173 26.19 12.80 -9.50
CA LEU A 173 26.93 13.10 -8.28
C LEU A 173 26.45 14.41 -7.65
N ASP A 174 26.35 15.48 -8.44
CA ASP A 174 25.93 16.81 -8.01
C ASP A 174 24.48 16.80 -7.50
N ALA A 175 23.64 15.94 -8.08
CA ALA A 175 22.29 15.68 -7.60
C ALA A 175 22.23 14.74 -6.39
N ASN A 176 23.34 14.42 -5.72
CA ASN A 176 23.42 13.52 -4.55
C ASN A 176 22.85 12.11 -4.80
N VAL A 177 22.93 11.62 -6.03
CA VAL A 177 22.46 10.27 -6.37
C VAL A 177 23.40 9.23 -5.78
N SER A 178 22.87 8.37 -4.90
CA SER A 178 23.63 7.26 -4.32
C SER A 178 24.09 6.27 -5.40
N TYR A 179 25.29 5.72 -5.24
CA TYR A 179 25.89 4.79 -6.22
C TYR A 179 25.97 5.36 -7.65
N HIS A 180 26.21 6.67 -7.79
CA HIS A 180 26.25 7.41 -9.05
C HIS A 180 27.04 6.71 -10.17
N ASN A 181 28.18 6.07 -9.88
CA ASN A 181 28.94 5.31 -10.89
C ASN A 181 28.10 4.19 -11.51
N LYS A 182 27.58 3.28 -10.68
CA LYS A 182 26.75 2.15 -11.11
C LYS A 182 25.47 2.60 -11.80
N LYS A 183 24.87 3.71 -11.34
CA LYS A 183 23.65 4.25 -11.92
C LYS A 183 23.89 5.01 -13.22
N THR A 184 25.08 5.56 -13.42
CA THR A 184 25.49 6.12 -14.72
C THR A 184 25.53 5.03 -15.78
N GLU A 185 26.18 3.90 -15.47
CA GLU A 185 26.21 2.72 -16.36
C GLU A 185 24.79 2.23 -16.67
N ALA A 186 23.96 2.05 -15.63
CA ALA A 186 22.57 1.62 -15.78
C ALA A 186 21.73 2.59 -16.64
N LEU A 187 21.90 3.91 -16.46
CA LEU A 187 21.17 4.91 -17.24
C LEU A 187 21.58 4.87 -18.72
N ILE A 188 22.87 4.71 -19.01
CA ILE A 188 23.39 4.60 -20.39
C ILE A 188 22.91 3.30 -21.05
N GLU A 189 22.91 2.18 -20.32
CA GLU A 189 22.35 0.91 -20.81
C GLU A 189 20.85 1.03 -21.09
N ASN A 190 20.10 1.65 -20.17
CA ASN A 190 18.66 1.88 -20.35
C ASN A 190 18.37 2.80 -21.54
N PHE A 191 19.16 3.86 -21.72
CA PHE A 191 19.09 4.70 -22.92
C PHE A 191 19.27 3.85 -24.19
N GLY A 192 20.26 2.96 -24.20
CA GLY A 192 20.52 2.03 -25.30
C GLY A 192 19.32 1.13 -25.59
N LEU A 193 18.73 0.53 -24.55
CA LEU A 193 17.52 -0.30 -24.67
C LEU A 193 16.35 0.49 -25.26
N VAL A 194 16.09 1.70 -24.77
CA VAL A 194 15.02 2.55 -25.31
C VAL A 194 15.26 2.88 -26.78
N LYS A 195 16.48 3.31 -27.13
CA LYS A 195 16.82 3.66 -28.52
C LYS A 195 16.72 2.47 -29.47
N GLN A 196 17.17 1.29 -29.05
CA GLN A 196 17.27 0.10 -29.91
C GLN A 196 15.93 -0.64 -30.03
N ASP A 197 15.24 -0.86 -28.91
CA ASP A 197 14.06 -1.74 -28.87
C ASP A 197 12.75 -0.97 -29.05
N HIS A 198 12.74 0.33 -28.69
CA HIS A 198 11.52 1.14 -28.67
C HIS A 198 11.61 2.40 -29.55
N GLY A 199 12.78 2.67 -30.14
CA GLY A 199 13.07 3.84 -30.98
C GLY A 199 13.29 5.12 -30.19
N ASP A 200 12.32 5.51 -29.37
CA ASP A 200 12.33 6.73 -28.57
C ASP A 200 11.44 6.60 -27.31
N PRO A 201 11.41 7.59 -26.39
CA PRO A 201 10.56 7.55 -25.20
C PRO A 201 9.06 7.43 -25.49
N LYS A 202 8.60 7.95 -26.63
CA LYS A 202 7.20 7.86 -27.04
C LYS A 202 6.82 6.44 -27.43
N GLY A 203 7.68 5.76 -28.20
CA GLY A 203 7.55 4.34 -28.53
C GLY A 203 7.58 3.46 -27.28
N LEU A 204 8.47 3.76 -26.33
CA LEU A 204 8.51 3.09 -25.03
C LEU A 204 7.18 3.21 -24.27
N LYS A 205 6.63 4.42 -24.21
CA LYS A 205 5.35 4.67 -23.53
C LYS A 205 4.18 3.96 -24.20
N GLU A 206 4.15 3.93 -25.53
CA GLU A 206 3.10 3.24 -26.28
C GLU A 206 3.18 1.73 -26.10
N GLU A 207 4.37 1.12 -26.11
CA GLU A 207 4.52 -0.30 -25.81
C GLU A 207 4.15 -0.62 -24.35
N TYR A 208 4.51 0.23 -23.40
CA TYR A 208 4.10 0.10 -22.00
C TYR A 208 2.57 0.14 -21.88
N ARG A 209 1.90 1.07 -22.59
CA ARG A 209 0.44 1.20 -22.59
C ARG A 209 -0.25 -0.06 -23.09
N GLN A 210 0.29 -0.70 -24.13
CA GLN A 210 -0.28 -1.90 -24.76
C GLN A 210 -0.22 -3.18 -23.92
N LYS A 211 0.46 -3.19 -22.77
CA LYS A 211 0.43 -4.36 -21.87
C LYS A 211 -0.93 -4.46 -21.18
N ASP A 212 -1.52 -5.65 -21.08
CA ASP A 212 -2.93 -5.82 -20.71
C ASP A 212 -3.18 -5.79 -19.20
N SER A 213 -2.12 -5.85 -18.38
CA SER A 213 -2.25 -5.85 -16.92
C SER A 213 -1.05 -5.22 -16.22
N ALA A 214 -1.23 -4.84 -14.95
CA ALA A 214 -0.16 -4.40 -14.07
C ALA A 214 1.00 -5.42 -13.99
N ASN A 215 0.70 -6.72 -13.95
CA ASN A 215 1.72 -7.77 -13.94
C ASN A 215 2.57 -7.77 -15.22
N GLU A 216 1.97 -7.56 -16.38
CA GLU A 216 2.71 -7.46 -17.65
C GLU A 216 3.50 -6.15 -17.75
N LYS A 217 2.92 -5.04 -17.26
CA LYS A 217 3.62 -3.75 -17.14
C LYS A 217 4.82 -3.83 -16.21
N ILE A 218 4.70 -4.53 -15.08
CA ILE A 218 5.82 -4.82 -14.17
C ILE A 218 6.88 -5.68 -14.86
N LYS A 219 6.49 -6.77 -15.55
CA LYS A 219 7.43 -7.62 -16.30
C LYS A 219 8.17 -6.83 -17.39
N PHE A 220 7.46 -5.93 -18.06
CA PHE A 220 8.03 -5.04 -19.08
C PHE A 220 9.09 -4.11 -18.46
N LEU A 221 8.75 -3.41 -17.39
CA LEU A 221 9.65 -2.48 -16.71
C LEU A 221 10.88 -3.15 -16.10
N LYS A 222 10.75 -4.39 -15.65
CA LYS A 222 11.88 -5.17 -15.10
C LYS A 222 12.99 -5.51 -16.10
N LYS A 223 12.81 -5.23 -17.40
CA LYS A 223 13.87 -5.36 -18.40
C LYS A 223 14.94 -4.27 -18.24
N PHE A 224 14.57 -3.12 -17.68
CA PHE A 224 15.47 -2.00 -17.46
C PHE A 224 16.39 -2.24 -16.25
N LYS A 225 17.63 -1.78 -16.38
CA LYS A 225 18.66 -1.92 -15.36
C LYS A 225 18.26 -1.20 -14.09
N LEU A 226 18.44 -1.92 -12.97
CA LEU A 226 18.11 -1.51 -11.61
C LEU A 226 16.62 -1.26 -11.34
N ILE A 227 15.73 -1.63 -12.26
CA ILE A 227 14.29 -1.63 -12.03
C ILE A 227 13.85 -3.02 -11.54
N GLY A 228 13.81 -3.17 -10.21
CA GLY A 228 13.26 -4.37 -9.57
C GLY A 228 11.72 -4.36 -9.49
N PRO A 229 11.09 -5.44 -8.99
CA PRO A 229 9.63 -5.52 -8.84
C PRO A 229 9.01 -4.34 -8.09
N LYS A 230 9.66 -3.88 -7.01
CA LYS A 230 9.22 -2.71 -6.23
C LYS A 230 9.14 -1.45 -7.09
N TYR A 231 10.25 -1.06 -7.73
CA TYR A 231 10.30 0.16 -8.55
C TYR A 231 9.38 0.07 -9.77
N ALA A 232 9.28 -1.10 -10.40
CA ALA A 232 8.36 -1.32 -11.50
C ALA A 232 6.88 -1.08 -11.10
N ARG A 233 6.50 -1.46 -9.87
CA ARG A 233 5.17 -1.17 -9.32
C ARG A 233 5.02 0.32 -9.00
N ASN A 234 6.00 0.91 -8.33
CA ASN A 234 5.98 2.33 -7.95
C ASN A 234 5.80 3.24 -9.18
N ILE A 235 6.50 2.98 -10.29
CA ILE A 235 6.33 3.77 -11.53
C ILE A 235 4.85 3.83 -11.95
N GLY A 236 4.14 2.70 -11.95
CA GLY A 236 2.71 2.67 -12.28
C GLY A 236 1.84 3.42 -11.26
N MET A 237 2.16 3.30 -9.97
CA MET A 237 1.47 4.01 -8.89
C MET A 237 1.74 5.52 -8.90
N ASP A 238 2.97 5.95 -9.17
CA ASP A 238 3.40 7.35 -9.20
C ASP A 238 2.80 8.08 -10.40
N LEU A 239 2.56 7.37 -11.50
CA LEU A 239 1.81 7.87 -12.67
C LEU A 239 0.28 7.80 -12.50
N TYR A 240 -0.23 7.35 -11.34
CA TYR A 240 -1.65 7.10 -11.09
C TYR A 240 -2.34 6.27 -12.21
N HIS A 241 -1.61 5.29 -12.74
CA HIS A 241 -2.05 4.46 -13.85
C HIS A 241 -3.22 3.56 -13.40
N PRO A 242 -4.32 3.42 -14.18
CA PRO A 242 -5.51 2.65 -13.81
C PRO A 242 -5.22 1.25 -13.26
N ASP A 243 -4.37 0.48 -13.96
CA ASP A 243 -4.04 -0.89 -13.55
C ASP A 243 -3.32 -1.00 -12.20
N PHE A 244 -2.77 0.11 -11.68
CA PHE A 244 -2.02 0.15 -10.43
C PHE A 244 -2.79 0.75 -9.25
N ARG A 245 -4.06 1.13 -9.45
CA ARG A 245 -4.89 1.75 -8.39
C ARG A 245 -5.35 0.77 -7.31
N ASN A 246 -5.33 -0.52 -7.63
CA ASN A 246 -5.72 -1.60 -6.72
C ASN A 246 -4.51 -2.28 -6.04
N TYR A 247 -3.37 -1.60 -5.93
CA TYR A 247 -2.16 -2.13 -5.31
C TYR A 247 -1.80 -1.38 -4.04
N ILE A 248 -1.29 -2.12 -3.06
CA ILE A 248 -0.68 -1.57 -1.84
C ILE A 248 0.73 -2.14 -1.69
N ALA A 249 1.70 -1.27 -1.44
CA ALA A 249 3.09 -1.66 -1.30
C ALA A 249 3.42 -2.01 0.16
N ILE A 250 3.57 -3.31 0.45
CA ILE A 250 4.00 -3.76 1.78
C ILE A 250 5.51 -3.56 1.94
N ASP A 251 5.91 -2.41 2.47
CA ASP A 251 7.31 -2.11 2.83
C ASP A 251 7.55 -2.14 4.35
N SER A 252 8.76 -1.77 4.78
CA SER A 252 9.12 -1.78 6.21
C SER A 252 8.24 -0.87 7.08
N ARG A 253 7.66 0.20 6.53
CA ARG A 253 6.78 1.09 7.29
C ARG A 253 5.45 0.44 7.55
N ILE A 254 4.87 -0.20 6.53
CA ILE A 254 3.65 -1.01 6.68
C ILE A 254 3.87 -2.13 7.69
N LYS A 255 5.02 -2.81 7.65
CA LYS A 255 5.38 -3.81 8.65
C LYS A 255 5.41 -3.25 10.08
N ASN A 256 5.99 -2.07 10.27
CA ASN A 256 5.95 -1.40 11.58
C ASN A 256 4.52 -1.11 12.05
N ILE A 257 3.64 -0.68 11.13
CA ILE A 257 2.21 -0.46 11.45
C ILE A 257 1.54 -1.78 11.84
N PHE A 258 1.80 -2.87 11.09
CA PHE A 258 1.33 -4.21 11.45
C PHE A 258 1.78 -4.64 12.84
N GLU A 259 3.04 -4.42 13.20
CA GLU A 259 3.55 -4.73 14.54
C GLU A 259 2.82 -3.93 15.63
N MET A 260 2.56 -2.64 15.39
CA MET A 260 1.87 -1.78 16.37
C MET A 260 0.43 -2.23 16.63
N ILE A 261 -0.28 -2.68 15.59
CA ILE A 261 -1.64 -3.21 15.75
C ILE A 261 -1.66 -4.67 16.20
N GLY A 262 -0.50 -5.33 16.33
CA GLY A 262 -0.39 -6.74 16.73
C GLY A 262 -0.71 -7.75 15.61
N PHE A 263 -0.63 -7.33 14.35
CA PHE A 263 -0.82 -8.19 13.19
C PHE A 263 0.44 -9.01 12.89
N ASP A 264 0.35 -10.33 13.03
CA ASP A 264 1.45 -11.29 12.79
C ASP A 264 1.75 -11.48 11.29
N TYR A 265 2.24 -10.44 10.64
CA TYR A 265 2.47 -10.42 9.20
C TYR A 265 3.47 -11.48 8.72
N GLU A 266 4.33 -12.03 9.59
CA GLU A 266 5.25 -13.12 9.21
C GLU A 266 4.51 -14.44 8.94
N GLY A 267 3.34 -14.64 9.57
CA GLY A 267 2.48 -15.78 9.35
C GLY A 267 1.61 -15.71 8.09
N TYR A 268 1.56 -14.56 7.41
CA TYR A 268 0.72 -14.32 6.22
C TYR A 268 1.55 -14.19 4.95
N SER A 269 1.01 -14.67 3.82
CA SER A 269 1.55 -14.39 2.48
C SER A 269 1.45 -12.90 2.15
N TYR A 270 2.20 -12.46 1.12
CA TYR A 270 2.14 -11.07 0.66
C TYR A 270 0.72 -10.69 0.23
N GLU A 271 0.04 -11.60 -0.47
CA GLU A 271 -1.32 -11.44 -0.96
C GLU A 271 -2.30 -11.28 0.20
N GLU A 272 -2.20 -12.10 1.25
CA GLU A 272 -3.07 -11.98 2.43
C GLU A 272 -2.85 -10.65 3.18
N GLN A 273 -1.60 -10.18 3.26
CA GLN A 273 -1.28 -8.87 3.84
C GLN A 273 -1.87 -7.72 3.02
N GLU A 274 -1.80 -7.81 1.69
CA GLU A 274 -2.39 -6.82 0.79
C GLU A 274 -3.91 -6.82 0.85
N GLU A 275 -4.56 -7.99 0.87
CA GLU A 275 -6.02 -8.11 1.01
C GLU A 275 -6.53 -7.59 2.36
N PHE A 276 -5.75 -7.76 3.44
CA PHE A 276 -6.06 -7.15 4.73
C PHE A 276 -6.15 -5.61 4.63
N LEU A 277 -5.17 -4.98 3.98
CA LEU A 277 -5.19 -3.53 3.79
C LEU A 277 -6.27 -3.08 2.80
N LYS A 278 -6.55 -3.85 1.74
CA LYS A 278 -7.67 -3.55 0.84
C LYS A 278 -9.02 -3.56 1.56
N SER A 279 -9.21 -4.48 2.50
CA SER A 279 -10.43 -4.50 3.33
C SER A 279 -10.59 -3.19 4.12
N ILE A 280 -9.49 -2.61 4.60
CA ILE A 280 -9.50 -1.28 5.26
C ILE A 280 -9.82 -0.17 4.26
N ALA A 281 -9.29 -0.24 3.03
CA ALA A 281 -9.61 0.73 1.99
C ALA A 281 -11.11 0.69 1.65
N ASP A 282 -11.69 -0.51 1.57
CA ASP A 282 -13.12 -0.73 1.35
C ASP A 282 -13.96 -0.14 2.50
N ASP A 283 -13.59 -0.41 3.76
CA ASP A 283 -14.28 0.15 4.94
C ASP A 283 -14.22 1.69 5.00
N LEU A 284 -13.15 2.30 4.47
CA LEU A 284 -12.96 3.74 4.40
C LEU A 284 -13.55 4.38 3.13
N GLU A 285 -14.12 3.57 2.24
CA GLU A 285 -14.64 3.93 0.91
C GLU A 285 -13.62 4.68 0.04
N ILE A 286 -12.37 4.20 0.02
CA ILE A 286 -11.26 4.79 -0.77
C ILE A 286 -10.58 3.75 -1.67
N GLU A 287 -9.88 4.20 -2.70
CA GLU A 287 -9.07 3.31 -3.53
C GLU A 287 -7.88 2.74 -2.71
N PRO A 288 -7.46 1.48 -2.92
CA PRO A 288 -6.28 0.93 -2.28
C PRO A 288 -5.00 1.77 -2.49
N TRP A 289 -4.86 2.40 -3.66
CA TRP A 289 -3.80 3.37 -3.90
C TRP A 289 -3.88 4.58 -2.96
N GLU A 290 -5.08 5.09 -2.65
CA GLU A 290 -5.24 6.20 -1.71
C GLU A 290 -4.82 5.78 -0.31
N LEU A 291 -5.22 4.57 0.12
CA LEU A 291 -4.77 4.02 1.38
C LEU A 291 -3.24 3.92 1.44
N ASP A 292 -2.58 3.38 0.39
CA ASP A 292 -1.12 3.34 0.31
C ASP A 292 -0.49 4.74 0.47
N ARG A 293 -1.04 5.76 -0.21
CA ARG A 293 -0.54 7.14 -0.10
C ARG A 293 -0.81 7.76 1.26
N ILE A 294 -1.93 7.44 1.92
CA ILE A 294 -2.20 7.88 3.28
C ILE A 294 -1.18 7.27 4.25
N LEU A 295 -1.01 5.95 4.21
CA LEU A 295 -0.04 5.22 5.03
C LEU A 295 1.40 5.71 4.80
N TYR A 296 1.73 6.12 3.56
CA TYR A 296 3.02 6.70 3.22
C TYR A 296 3.23 8.09 3.82
N ASN A 297 2.30 9.02 3.56
CA ASN A 297 2.49 10.45 3.82
C ASN A 297 2.17 10.86 5.26
N TYR A 298 1.35 10.08 5.95
CA TYR A 298 0.88 10.37 7.31
C TYR A 298 1.30 9.27 8.31
N GLU A 299 2.43 8.61 8.06
CA GLU A 299 2.91 7.48 8.89
C GLU A 299 3.00 7.87 10.37
N ASN A 300 3.52 9.06 10.69
CA ASN A 300 3.74 9.47 12.08
C ASN A 300 2.43 9.81 12.78
N GLU A 301 1.52 10.46 12.07
CA GLU A 301 0.21 10.85 12.55
C GLU A 301 -0.63 9.61 12.83
N ILE A 302 -0.64 8.64 11.91
CA ILE A 302 -1.32 7.35 12.11
C ILE A 302 -0.75 6.63 13.34
N LYS A 303 0.58 6.59 13.47
CA LYS A 303 1.24 5.99 14.63
C LYS A 303 0.91 6.68 15.96
N ALA A 304 0.57 7.98 15.94
CA ALA A 304 0.16 8.71 17.13
C ALA A 304 -1.29 8.40 17.54
N GLU A 305 -2.11 7.89 16.62
CA GLU A 305 -3.50 7.48 16.86
C GLU A 305 -3.66 6.00 17.23
N LEU A 306 -2.60 5.18 17.06
CA LEU A 306 -2.53 3.75 17.40
C LEU A 306 -2.02 3.51 18.83
#